data_AF-A0A0F9N151-F1
#
_entry.id   AF-A0A0F9N151-F1
#
_cell.length_a   1.000
_cell.length_b   1.000
_cell.length_c   1.000
_cell.angle_alpha   90.00
_cell.angle_beta   90.00
_cell.angle_gamma   90.00
#
_symmetry.space_group_name_H-M   'P 1'
#
loop_
_entity.id
_entity.type
_entity.pdbx_description
1 polymer ?
#
loop_
_entity_poly.entity_id
_entity_poly.type
_entity_poly.pdbx_seq_one_letter_code
_entity_poly.pdbx_strand_id
1 'polypeptide(L)'
;MQVQQDFLEASGRLNYLKSDYERQKELMVDNVTSKKSFLKAESEYTITMAQYQSLKKRLSLMNIDPNTLSGENIGSVISVLSPLSGYATSINAKKGMYMNPSDVAVTVTNTDNLHIELKIFEKDLPMVKVGQEINVRLQNDMNQVYKGKVHLVNKTINSNILARYFIVILLKLFIKMFAHLWINKK
;
A
#
# COMPACT_ATOMS: atom_id res chain seq x y z
N MET A 1 17.72 -8.32 9.17
CA MET A 1 18.36 -9.64 9.02
C MET A 1 17.52 -10.77 9.61
N GLN A 2 16.95 -10.64 10.82
CA GLN A 2 16.16 -11.72 11.46
C GLN A 2 15.14 -12.39 10.53
N VAL A 3 14.31 -11.61 9.82
CA VAL A 3 13.29 -12.16 8.91
C VAL A 3 13.88 -13.03 7.79
N GLN A 4 15.05 -12.67 7.26
CA GLN A 4 15.74 -13.46 6.24
C GLN A 4 16.27 -14.77 6.82
N GLN A 5 16.84 -14.72 8.03
CA GLN A 5 17.31 -15.91 8.75
C GLN A 5 16.16 -16.86 9.08
N ASP A 6 15.07 -16.35 9.66
CA ASP A 6 13.89 -17.14 10.01
C ASP A 6 13.28 -17.81 8.77
N PHE A 7 13.28 -17.11 7.62
CA PHE A 7 12.80 -17.67 6.36
C PHE A 7 13.66 -18.86 5.89
N LEU A 8 14.99 -18.70 5.93
CA LEU A 8 15.92 -19.76 5.55
C LEU A 8 15.80 -20.97 6.48
N GLU A 9 15.65 -20.74 7.79
CA GLU A 9 15.42 -21.80 8.78
C GLU A 9 14.09 -22.55 8.52
N ALA A 10 12.99 -21.81 8.33
CA ALA A 10 11.68 -22.39 8.03
C ALA A 10 11.71 -23.18 6.71
N SER A 11 12.37 -22.64 5.68
CA SER A 11 12.54 -23.29 4.37
C SER A 11 13.32 -24.59 4.49
N GLY A 12 14.41 -24.61 5.27
CA GLY A 12 15.20 -25.81 5.50
C GLY A 12 14.43 -26.90 6.24
N ARG A 13 13.67 -26.52 7.28
CA ARG A 13 12.84 -27.47 8.07
C ARG A 13 11.67 -28.03 7.27
N LEU A 14 11.06 -27.23 6.41
CA LEU A 14 9.87 -27.60 5.66
C LEU A 14 10.09 -28.85 4.80
N ASN A 15 11.27 -28.99 4.18
CA ASN A 15 11.59 -30.16 3.36
C ASN A 15 11.55 -31.46 4.16
N TYR A 16 12.19 -31.48 5.33
CA TYR A 16 12.18 -32.65 6.21
C TYR A 16 10.78 -32.96 6.73
N LEU A 17 10.07 -31.94 7.23
CA LEU A 17 8.72 -32.13 7.80
C LEU A 17 7.70 -32.58 6.76
N LYS A 18 7.84 -32.12 5.51
CA LYS A 18 7.02 -32.59 4.40
C LYS A 18 7.24 -34.09 4.15
N SER A 19 8.51 -34.52 4.06
CA SER A 19 8.83 -35.93 3.84
C SER A 19 8.35 -36.82 5.00
N ASP A 20 8.48 -36.35 6.24
CA ASP A 20 7.98 -37.11 7.39
C ASP A 20 6.45 -37.19 7.43
N TYR A 21 5.75 -36.08 7.14
CA TYR A 21 4.28 -36.09 7.01
C TYR A 21 3.81 -37.07 5.92
N GLU A 22 4.42 -37.04 4.73
CA GLU A 22 4.09 -37.95 3.64
C GLU A 22 4.32 -39.41 4.04
N ARG A 23 5.46 -39.71 4.69
CA ARG A 23 5.75 -41.05 5.21
C ARG A 23 4.75 -41.51 6.28
N GLN A 24 4.42 -40.66 7.24
CA GLN A 24 3.43 -41.01 8.29
C GLN A 24 2.03 -41.18 7.70
N LYS A 25 1.68 -40.44 6.64
CA LYS A 25 0.42 -40.59 5.92
C LYS A 25 0.32 -41.97 5.25
N GLU A 26 1.37 -42.42 4.58
CA GLU A 26 1.44 -43.76 3.96
C GLU A 26 1.33 -44.85 5.02
N LEU A 27 2.16 -44.78 6.08
CA LEU A 27 2.13 -45.77 7.17
C LEU A 27 0.79 -45.81 7.92
N MET A 28 0.01 -44.73 7.91
CA MET A 28 -1.33 -44.71 8.52
C MET A 28 -2.35 -45.44 7.65
N VAL A 29 -2.24 -45.34 6.31
CA VAL A 29 -3.08 -46.11 5.38
C VAL A 29 -2.85 -47.60 5.56
N ASP A 30 -1.59 -48.00 5.78
CA ASP A 30 -1.20 -49.39 6.02
C ASP A 30 -1.43 -49.84 7.48
N ASN A 31 -2.03 -49.00 8.34
CA ASN A 31 -2.27 -49.24 9.77
C ASN A 31 -1.00 -49.58 10.59
N VAL A 32 0.17 -49.12 10.14
CA VAL A 32 1.48 -49.37 10.79
C VAL A 32 1.81 -48.33 11.85
N THR A 33 1.40 -47.07 11.66
CA THR A 33 1.68 -45.97 12.61
C THR A 33 0.47 -45.64 13.48
N SER A 34 0.71 -44.94 14.59
CA SER A 34 -0.36 -44.45 15.46
C SER A 34 -0.99 -43.16 14.89
N LYS A 35 -2.31 -43.01 15.07
CA LYS A 35 -3.02 -41.75 14.74
C LYS A 35 -2.39 -40.53 15.43
N LYS A 36 -1.85 -40.69 16.64
CA LYS A 36 -1.16 -39.63 17.37
C LYS A 36 0.11 -39.17 16.63
N SER A 37 0.92 -40.11 16.14
CA SER A 37 2.14 -39.82 15.39
C SER A 37 1.83 -39.08 14.09
N PHE A 38 0.83 -39.54 13.35
CA PHE A 38 0.36 -38.87 12.12
C PHE A 38 -0.11 -37.43 12.40
N LEU A 39 -1.01 -37.24 13.37
CA LEU A 39 -1.54 -35.90 13.71
C LEU A 39 -0.43 -34.95 14.17
N LYS A 40 0.61 -35.47 14.83
CA LYS A 40 1.79 -34.68 15.21
C LYS A 40 2.56 -34.21 13.97
N ALA A 41 2.91 -35.13 13.06
CA ALA A 41 3.63 -34.80 11.83
C ALA A 41 2.84 -33.83 10.93
N GLU A 42 1.52 -34.03 10.82
CA GLU A 42 0.62 -33.13 10.10
C GLU A 42 0.59 -31.72 10.71
N SER A 43 0.48 -31.64 12.03
CA SER A 43 0.48 -30.36 12.75
C SER A 43 1.80 -29.62 12.57
N GLU A 44 2.94 -30.29 12.78
CA GLU A 44 4.27 -29.69 12.63
C GLU A 44 4.51 -29.19 11.20
N TYR A 45 4.20 -30.01 10.19
CA TYR A 45 4.29 -29.60 8.79
C TYR A 45 3.40 -28.38 8.48
N THR A 46 2.14 -28.40 8.93
CA THR A 46 1.18 -27.32 8.67
C THR A 46 1.61 -26.01 9.32
N ILE A 47 2.09 -26.06 10.57
CA ILE A 47 2.58 -24.89 11.30
C ILE A 47 3.80 -24.29 10.59
N THR A 48 4.80 -25.11 10.24
CA THR A 48 6.00 -24.63 9.56
C THR A 48 5.69 -24.12 8.15
N MET A 49 4.75 -24.74 7.44
CA MET A 49 4.29 -24.25 6.14
C MET A 49 3.65 -22.87 6.25
N ALA A 50 2.79 -22.65 7.25
CA ALA A 50 2.19 -21.34 7.51
C ALA A 50 3.24 -20.28 7.85
N GLN A 51 4.24 -20.63 8.67
CA GLN A 51 5.37 -19.75 8.99
C GLN A 51 6.18 -19.39 7.73
N TYR A 52 6.53 -20.39 6.91
CA TYR A 52 7.23 -20.19 5.65
C TYR A 52 6.48 -19.22 4.73
N GLN A 53 5.17 -19.40 4.55
CA GLN A 53 4.36 -18.51 3.70
C GLN A 53 4.28 -17.08 4.24
N SER A 54 4.13 -16.93 5.56
CA SER A 54 4.11 -15.64 6.24
C SER A 54 5.43 -14.88 6.04
N LEU A 55 6.55 -15.56 6.27
CA LEU A 55 7.90 -15.01 6.09
C LEU A 55 8.18 -14.67 4.63
N LYS A 56 7.78 -15.56 3.70
CA LYS A 56 7.88 -15.33 2.26
C LYS A 56 7.18 -14.02 1.87
N LYS A 57 5.95 -13.81 2.35
CA LYS A 57 5.20 -12.58 2.06
C LYS A 57 5.86 -11.34 2.66
N ARG A 58 6.38 -11.45 3.89
CA ARG A 58 7.09 -10.35 4.55
C ARG A 58 8.35 -9.95 3.78
N LEU A 59 9.12 -10.90 3.28
CA LEU A 59 10.28 -10.63 2.41
C LEU A 59 9.85 -9.92 1.11
N SER A 60 8.75 -10.35 0.49
CA SER A 60 8.23 -9.67 -0.71
C SER A 60 7.82 -8.21 -0.44
N LEU A 61 7.27 -7.92 0.74
CA LEU A 61 6.98 -6.53 1.14
C LEU A 61 8.24 -5.68 1.33
N MET A 62 9.36 -6.32 1.67
CA MET A 62 10.68 -5.68 1.73
C MET A 62 11.38 -5.65 0.37
N ASN A 63 10.69 -6.04 -0.71
CA ASN A 63 11.23 -6.17 -2.05
C ASN A 63 12.47 -7.09 -2.13
N ILE A 64 12.50 -8.12 -1.29
CA ILE A 64 13.51 -9.19 -1.31
C ILE A 64 12.88 -10.40 -1.99
N ASP A 65 13.52 -10.91 -3.05
CA ASP A 65 13.08 -12.15 -3.70
C ASP A 65 13.45 -13.36 -2.81
N PRO A 66 12.44 -14.08 -2.28
CA PRO A 66 12.69 -15.24 -1.43
C PRO A 66 13.35 -16.41 -2.17
N ASN A 67 13.25 -16.47 -3.50
CA ASN A 67 13.80 -17.57 -4.29
C ASN A 67 15.31 -17.43 -4.52
N THR A 68 15.82 -16.20 -4.51
CA THR A 68 17.26 -15.94 -4.65
C THR A 68 17.97 -15.90 -3.31
N LEU A 69 17.23 -15.78 -2.20
CA LEU A 69 17.80 -15.65 -0.86
C LEU A 69 18.48 -16.96 -0.41
N SER A 70 19.73 -16.85 0.02
CA SER A 70 20.57 -17.93 0.55
C SER A 70 21.37 -17.41 1.75
N GLY A 71 22.06 -18.32 2.46
CA GLY A 71 22.93 -17.92 3.58
C GLY A 71 24.08 -17.00 3.17
N GLU A 72 24.47 -17.00 1.89
CA GLU A 72 25.60 -16.23 1.37
C GLU A 72 25.23 -14.79 0.98
N ASN A 73 23.95 -14.52 0.72
CA ASN A 73 23.49 -13.23 0.21
C ASN A 73 22.49 -12.53 1.14
N ILE A 74 22.53 -12.86 2.43
CA ILE A 74 21.78 -12.14 3.47
C ILE A 74 22.22 -10.67 3.46
N GLY A 75 21.27 -9.78 3.18
CA GLY A 75 21.52 -8.34 3.07
C GLY A 75 21.22 -7.58 4.36
N SER A 76 22.12 -6.67 4.73
CA SER A 76 21.91 -5.68 5.81
C SER A 76 21.18 -4.42 5.34
N VAL A 77 21.13 -4.20 4.01
CA VAL A 77 20.50 -3.04 3.37
C VAL A 77 19.31 -3.52 2.55
N ILE A 78 18.21 -2.77 2.59
CA ILE A 78 17.01 -3.02 1.80
C ILE A 78 16.64 -1.76 1.01
N SER A 79 16.03 -1.96 -0.15
CA SER A 79 15.43 -0.87 -0.94
C SER A 79 13.93 -0.82 -0.66
N VAL A 80 13.45 0.32 -0.15
CA VAL A 80 12.02 0.57 0.06
C VAL A 80 11.48 1.27 -1.18
N LEU A 81 10.60 0.58 -1.92
CA LEU A 81 9.97 1.10 -3.13
C LEU A 81 8.62 1.73 -2.81
N SER A 82 8.26 2.79 -3.55
CA SER A 82 6.91 3.36 -3.49
C SER A 82 5.90 2.42 -4.15
N PRO A 83 4.75 2.13 -3.53
CA PRO A 83 3.69 1.32 -4.13
C PRO A 83 2.91 2.05 -5.23
N LEU A 84 3.08 3.37 -5.34
CA LEU A 84 2.40 4.22 -6.32
C LEU A 84 3.40 5.14 -7.04
N SER A 85 3.09 5.46 -8.30
CA SER A 85 3.80 6.51 -9.04
C SER A 85 3.30 7.89 -8.61
N GLY A 86 4.21 8.86 -8.49
CA GLY A 86 3.89 10.22 -8.09
C GLY A 86 5.13 11.05 -7.82
N TYR A 87 4.94 12.21 -7.19
CA TYR A 87 6.01 13.13 -6.84
C TYR A 87 6.33 13.04 -5.35
N ALA A 88 7.62 13.11 -5.00
CA ALA A 88 8.05 13.24 -3.61
C ALA A 88 7.73 14.66 -3.10
N THR A 89 6.66 14.78 -2.31
CA THR A 89 6.16 16.07 -1.80
C THR A 89 6.79 16.46 -0.47
N SER A 90 7.33 15.51 0.28
CA SER A 90 8.08 15.76 1.52
C SER A 90 9.17 14.71 1.70
N ILE A 91 10.36 15.16 2.10
CA ILE A 91 11.53 14.32 2.38
C ILE A 91 12.01 14.65 3.79
N ASN A 92 11.77 13.75 4.74
CA ASN A 92 12.17 13.92 6.13
C ASN A 92 13.50 13.19 6.43
N ALA A 93 13.78 12.12 5.69
CA ALA A 93 14.99 11.33 5.88
C ALA A 93 16.24 12.02 5.30
N LYS A 94 17.37 11.92 6.02
CA LYS A 94 18.69 12.36 5.56
C LYS A 94 19.67 11.18 5.59
N LYS A 95 20.69 11.22 4.73
CA LYS A 95 21.73 10.17 4.71
C LYS A 95 22.43 10.13 6.07
N GLY A 96 22.53 8.93 6.65
CA GLY A 96 23.15 8.70 7.96
C GLY A 96 22.23 8.97 9.15
N MET A 97 20.99 9.45 8.92
CA MET A 97 20.01 9.61 9.97
C MET A 97 19.50 8.25 10.44
N TYR A 98 19.49 8.04 11.76
CA TYR A 98 18.80 6.91 12.37
C TYR A 98 17.28 7.14 12.30
N MET A 99 16.52 6.10 11.97
CA MET A 99 15.07 6.16 11.86
C MET A 99 14.44 4.93 12.51
N ASN A 100 13.30 5.13 13.17
CA ASN A 100 12.46 4.05 13.65
C ASN A 100 11.54 3.53 12.53
N PRO A 101 11.04 2.29 12.61
CA PRO A 101 10.11 1.74 11.62
C PRO A 101 8.81 2.52 11.43
N SER A 102 8.40 3.29 12.43
CA SER A 102 7.19 4.13 12.39
C SER A 102 7.42 5.53 11.81
N ASP A 103 8.68 5.91 11.55
CA ASP A 103 9.02 7.25 11.08
C ASP A 103 8.69 7.40 9.58
N VAL A 104 8.09 8.53 9.21
CA VAL A 104 7.78 8.83 7.80
C VAL A 104 9.03 9.40 7.13
N ALA A 105 9.68 8.61 6.28
CA ALA A 105 10.89 9.02 5.55
C ALA A 105 10.59 9.95 4.37
N VAL A 106 9.63 9.56 3.51
CA VAL A 106 9.26 10.27 2.29
C VAL A 106 7.75 10.19 2.09
N THR A 107 7.14 11.29 1.66
CA THR A 107 5.74 11.34 1.22
C THR A 107 5.69 11.42 -0.29
N VAL A 108 5.00 10.47 -0.92
CA VAL A 108 4.78 10.44 -2.37
C VAL A 108 3.31 10.75 -2.65
N THR A 109 3.06 11.71 -3.55
CA THR A 109 1.71 12.13 -3.95
C THR A 109 1.51 11.92 -5.44
N ASN A 110 0.51 11.11 -5.80
CA ASN A 110 0.04 10.99 -7.18
C ASN A 110 -0.88 12.17 -7.52
N THR A 111 -0.66 12.82 -8.66
CA THR A 111 -1.43 13.98 -9.11
C THR A 111 -2.21 13.73 -10.41
N ASP A 112 -2.33 12.47 -10.84
CA ASP A 112 -2.97 12.10 -12.12
C ASP A 112 -4.47 12.45 -12.12
N ASN A 113 -5.13 12.29 -10.97
CA ASN A 113 -6.54 12.61 -10.79
C ASN A 113 -6.71 13.71 -9.75
N LEU A 114 -6.43 14.96 -10.16
CA LEU A 114 -6.63 16.10 -9.28
C LEU A 114 -8.13 16.39 -9.11
N HIS A 115 -8.57 16.33 -7.86
CA HIS A 115 -9.92 16.67 -7.48
C HIS A 115 -9.95 18.02 -6.76
N ILE A 116 -10.94 18.85 -7.08
CA ILE A 116 -11.25 20.05 -6.31
C ILE A 116 -12.48 19.78 -5.46
N GLU A 117 -12.35 20.02 -4.17
CA GLU A 117 -13.46 20.00 -3.23
C GLU A 117 -13.97 21.44 -3.02
N LEU A 118 -15.20 21.73 -3.46
CA LEU A 118 -15.83 23.03 -3.27
C LEU A 118 -16.91 22.96 -2.19
N LYS A 119 -16.87 23.93 -1.27
CA LYS A 119 -17.96 24.18 -0.31
C LYS A 119 -19.06 24.97 -1.00
N ILE A 120 -20.29 24.49 -0.88
CA ILE A 120 -21.49 25.13 -1.42
C ILE A 120 -22.47 25.45 -0.29
N PHE A 121 -23.14 26.60 -0.38
CA PHE A 121 -24.21 26.96 0.55
C PHE A 121 -25.45 26.10 0.31
N GLU A 122 -26.18 25.76 1.38
CA GLU A 122 -27.37 24.91 1.31
C GLU A 122 -28.43 25.40 0.33
N LYS A 123 -28.62 26.73 0.25
CA LYS A 123 -29.56 27.37 -0.67
C LYS A 123 -29.25 27.12 -2.16
N ASP A 124 -27.98 26.94 -2.49
CA ASP A 124 -27.51 26.80 -3.87
C ASP A 124 -27.39 25.31 -4.27
N LEU A 125 -27.45 24.40 -3.30
CA LEU A 125 -27.35 22.96 -3.50
C LEU A 125 -28.33 22.40 -4.55
N PRO A 126 -29.62 22.82 -4.58
CA PRO A 126 -30.55 22.31 -5.60
C PRO A 126 -30.14 22.65 -7.04
N MET A 127 -29.29 23.66 -7.22
CA MET A 127 -28.80 24.12 -8.53
C MET A 127 -27.59 23.33 -9.04
N VAL A 128 -27.03 22.42 -8.24
CA VAL A 128 -25.86 21.61 -8.61
C VAL A 128 -26.25 20.15 -8.70
N LYS A 129 -26.03 19.55 -9.87
CA LYS A 129 -26.29 18.13 -10.13
C LYS A 129 -25.00 17.37 -10.44
N VAL A 130 -24.98 16.09 -10.08
CA VAL A 130 -23.92 15.18 -10.52
C VAL A 130 -23.89 15.14 -12.04
N GLY A 131 -22.68 15.29 -12.58
CA GLY A 131 -22.42 15.32 -14.01
C GLY A 131 -22.57 16.70 -14.67
N GLN A 132 -22.91 17.74 -13.91
CA GLN A 132 -22.95 19.11 -14.42
C GLN A 132 -21.54 19.61 -14.80
N GLU A 133 -21.42 20.22 -15.97
CA GLU A 133 -20.20 20.91 -16.38
C GLU A 133 -20.03 22.21 -15.62
N ILE A 134 -18.80 22.51 -15.22
CA ILE A 134 -18.46 23.73 -14.49
C ILE A 134 -17.14 24.29 -14.97
N ASN A 135 -17.01 25.60 -14.83
CA ASN A 135 -15.79 26.34 -15.14
C ASN A 135 -15.16 26.77 -13.82
N VAL A 136 -13.91 26.37 -13.60
CA VAL A 136 -13.12 26.72 -12.42
C VAL A 136 -12.01 27.67 -12.84
N ARG A 137 -11.84 28.75 -12.09
CA ARG A 137 -10.68 29.65 -12.21
C ARG A 137 -9.89 29.59 -10.92
N LEU A 138 -8.57 29.53 -11.03
CA LEU A 138 -7.70 29.57 -9.87
C LEU A 138 -7.41 31.03 -9.52
N GLN A 139 -7.36 31.36 -8.23
CA GLN A 139 -7.11 32.75 -7.79
C GLN A 139 -5.77 33.29 -8.31
N ASN A 140 -4.77 32.40 -8.44
CA ASN A 140 -3.43 32.75 -8.91
C ASN A 140 -3.30 32.75 -10.44
N ASP A 141 -4.31 32.30 -11.19
CA ASP A 141 -4.33 32.35 -12.66
C ASP A 141 -5.76 32.63 -13.14
N MET A 142 -6.15 33.91 -13.07
CA MET A 142 -7.48 34.36 -13.48
C MET A 142 -7.71 34.32 -14.99
N ASN A 143 -6.64 34.17 -15.79
CA ASN A 143 -6.72 34.12 -17.24
C ASN A 143 -7.00 32.71 -17.77
N GLN A 144 -6.75 31.66 -16.96
CA GLN A 144 -7.09 30.30 -17.32
C GLN A 144 -8.44 29.85 -16.73
N VAL A 145 -9.25 29.26 -17.60
CA VAL A 145 -10.51 28.60 -17.23
C VAL A 145 -10.35 27.11 -17.40
N TYR A 146 -10.44 26.38 -16.29
CA TYR A 146 -10.44 24.93 -16.27
C TYR A 146 -11.86 24.41 -16.36
N LYS A 147 -12.12 23.56 -17.34
CA LYS A 147 -13.39 22.83 -17.43
C LYS A 147 -13.33 21.60 -16.52
N GLY A 148 -14.36 21.45 -15.70
CA GLY A 148 -14.53 20.31 -14.80
C GLY A 148 -15.95 19.76 -14.89
N LYS A 149 -16.16 18.59 -14.30
CA LYS A 149 -17.48 17.97 -14.16
C LYS A 149 -17.72 17.66 -12.70
N VAL A 150 -18.92 17.95 -12.21
CA VAL A 150 -19.34 17.56 -10.86
C VAL A 150 -19.35 16.04 -10.78
N HIS A 151 -18.45 15.47 -9.98
CA HIS A 151 -18.30 14.03 -9.82
C HIS A 151 -19.18 13.51 -8.69
N LEU A 152 -19.27 14.25 -7.58
CA LEU A 152 -20.01 13.83 -6.40
C LEU A 152 -20.50 15.04 -5.61
N VAL A 153 -21.70 14.94 -5.06
CA VAL A 153 -22.29 15.93 -4.14
C VAL A 153 -22.56 15.23 -2.80
N ASN A 154 -21.78 15.57 -1.77
CA ASN A 154 -21.92 15.00 -0.43
C ASN A 154 -22.72 15.92 0.49
N LYS A 155 -23.60 15.32 1.30
CA LYS A 155 -24.33 15.99 2.39
C LYS A 155 -23.85 15.40 3.72
N THR A 156 -23.07 16.15 4.49
CA THR A 156 -22.66 15.75 5.83
C THR A 156 -23.34 16.63 6.86
N ILE A 157 -24.18 16.02 7.71
CA ILE A 157 -24.80 16.68 8.86
C ILE A 157 -23.91 16.38 10.07
N ASN A 158 -23.26 17.41 10.61
CA ASN A 158 -22.52 17.29 11.86
C ASN A 158 -23.38 17.87 13.00
N SER A 159 -23.40 17.22 14.16
CA SER A 159 -24.34 17.47 15.27
C SER A 159 -24.18 18.83 15.96
N ASN A 160 -23.21 19.65 15.54
CA ASN A 160 -22.85 20.90 16.21
C ASN A 160 -22.83 22.13 15.27
N ILE A 161 -23.79 22.21 14.34
CA ILE A 161 -24.14 23.37 13.49
C ILE A 161 -23.42 23.41 12.12
N LEU A 162 -24.24 23.66 11.08
CA LEU A 162 -24.02 23.72 9.62
C LEU A 162 -23.82 22.38 8.90
N ALA A 163 -24.84 21.99 8.12
CA ALA A 163 -24.68 20.99 7.07
C ALA A 163 -23.59 21.47 6.11
N ARG A 164 -22.50 20.69 6.00
CA ARG A 164 -21.42 20.98 5.05
C ARG A 164 -21.71 20.20 3.79
N TYR A 165 -21.92 20.94 2.72
CA TYR A 165 -22.08 20.39 1.39
C TYR A 165 -20.78 20.57 0.63
N PHE A 166 -20.27 19.47 0.09
CA PHE A 166 -19.04 19.47 -0.67
C PHE A 166 -19.25 18.81 -2.03
N ILE A 167 -18.67 19.44 -3.05
CA ILE A 167 -18.69 18.96 -4.41
C ILE A 167 -17.28 18.55 -4.78
N VAL A 168 -17.12 17.30 -5.23
CA VAL A 168 -15.87 16.81 -5.80
C VAL A 168 -15.91 17.03 -7.30
N ILE A 169 -14.91 17.70 -7.84
CA ILE A 169 -14.79 18.03 -9.26
C ILE A 169 -13.55 17.36 -9.79
N LEU A 170 -13.70 16.59 -10.87
CA LEU A 170 -12.55 16.09 -11.63
C LEU A 170 -12.10 17.18 -12.62
N LEU A 171 -10.89 17.71 -12.45
CA LEU A 171 -10.30 18.60 -13.46
C LEU A 171 -9.60 17.77 -14.54
N LYS A 172 -9.87 18.07 -15.81
CA LYS A 172 -8.94 17.71 -16.89
C LYS A 172 -7.80 18.74 -16.90
N LEU A 173 -6.84 18.57 -16.02
CA LEU A 173 -5.60 19.34 -16.05
C LEU A 173 -4.65 18.72 -17.08
N PHE A 174 -4.43 19.40 -18.21
CA PHE A 174 -3.23 19.12 -19.01
C PHE A 174 -2.02 19.58 -18.19
N ILE A 175 -1.11 18.64 -17.92
CA ILE A 175 0.07 18.63 -17.02
C ILE A 175 1.01 19.86 -17.05
N LYS A 176 0.78 20.87 -17.91
CA LYS A 176 1.70 22.01 -18.09
C LYS A 176 1.83 22.95 -16.89
N MET A 177 0.88 22.99 -15.96
CA MET A 177 0.85 24.06 -14.93
C MET A 177 1.79 23.83 -13.74
N PHE A 178 1.97 22.60 -13.26
CA PHE A 178 2.83 22.34 -12.09
C PHE A 178 4.33 22.46 -12.40
N ALA A 179 4.75 22.16 -13.63
CA ALA A 179 6.13 22.36 -14.06
C ALA A 179 6.55 23.84 -13.99
N HIS A 180 5.64 24.76 -14.34
CA HIS A 180 5.95 26.19 -14.37
C HIS A 180 6.06 26.81 -12.97
N LEU A 181 5.26 26.32 -12.00
CA LEU A 181 5.29 26.84 -10.63
C LEU A 181 6.56 26.45 -9.86
N TRP A 182 7.19 25.32 -10.21
CA TRP A 182 8.42 24.85 -9.56
C TRP A 182 9.68 25.46 -10.18
N ILE A 183 9.67 25.75 -11.49
CA ILE A 183 10.80 26.42 -12.18
C ILE A 183 11.02 27.85 -11.68
N ASN A 184 9.96 28.56 -11.27
CA ASN A 184 10.03 29.96 -10.84
C ASN A 184 10.29 30.17 -9.34
N LYS A 185 10.54 29.11 -8.55
CA LYS A 185 11.09 29.24 -7.19
C LYS A 185 12.58 28.87 -7.19
N LYS A 186 13.41 29.74 -7.77
CA LYS A 186 14.85 29.84 -7.51
C LYS A 186 15.24 31.30 -7.41
#